data_AF-A0A5C4VF56-F1
#
_entry.id   AF-A0A5C4VF56-F1
#
_cell.length_a   1.000
_cell.length_b   1.000
_cell.length_c   1.000
_cell.angle_alpha   90.00
_cell.angle_beta   90.00
_cell.angle_gamma   90.00
#
_symmetry.space_group_name_H-M   'P 1'
#
loop_
_entity.id
_entity.type
_entity.pdbx_description
1 polymer ?
#
loop_
_entity_poly.entity_id
_entity_poly.type
_entity_poly.pdbx_seq_one_letter_code
_entity_poly.pdbx_strand_id
1 'polypeptide(L)'
;MAIDTLDARLIELLAREPRIGVLEASRRLGVARGTAQARLEKLRARGVIRGFGPEIDPAAIGFPVTAFVTLEITQGVGEQLRVHLRRVPEVLELHTITGQGDLLCRLVARSNEDLQRVIDEVVCFPGIVRSSTVIALSNPVPLRLIPLVRHAAAGSAGGLPGAVGPGGVGVVGPLGEVDAGVGEGGAVAGPAEAEEPDQVGEVAEPGQVGQAGRPQRPLR
;
A
#
# COMPACT_ATOMS: atom_id res chain seq x y z
N MET A 1 15.06 -9.91 -22.28
CA MET A 1 13.97 -9.73 -23.26
C MET A 1 13.60 -8.25 -23.27
N ALA A 2 13.47 -7.62 -24.44
CA ALA A 2 13.47 -6.17 -24.58
C ALA A 2 12.10 -5.59 -25.00
N ILE A 3 11.69 -4.50 -24.34
CA ILE A 3 10.77 -3.51 -24.91
C ILE A 3 11.62 -2.42 -25.58
N ASP A 4 11.19 -1.89 -26.72
CA ASP A 4 11.93 -0.80 -27.38
C ASP A 4 11.38 0.59 -27.05
N THR A 5 12.05 1.64 -27.54
CA THR A 5 11.69 3.03 -27.30
C THR A 5 10.27 3.38 -27.77
N LEU A 6 9.74 2.72 -28.82
CA LEU A 6 8.37 2.93 -29.27
C LEU A 6 7.37 2.22 -28.34
N ASP A 7 7.68 0.98 -27.93
CA ASP A 7 6.89 0.25 -26.93
C ASP A 7 6.77 1.08 -25.63
N ALA A 8 7.87 1.64 -25.12
CA ALA A 8 7.87 2.47 -23.91
C ALA A 8 7.11 3.79 -24.07
N ARG A 9 7.27 4.51 -25.19
CA ARG A 9 6.49 5.74 -25.46
C ARG A 9 4.99 5.46 -25.56
N LEU A 10 4.59 4.31 -26.11
CA LEU A 10 3.20 3.87 -26.17
C LEU A 10 2.64 3.56 -24.76
N ILE A 11 3.39 2.83 -23.94
CA ILE A 11 2.99 2.53 -22.55
C ILE A 11 2.85 3.83 -21.73
N GLU A 12 3.79 4.78 -21.85
CA GLU A 12 3.72 6.06 -21.15
C GLU A 12 2.51 6.91 -21.58
N LEU A 13 2.19 6.92 -22.88
CA LEU A 13 1.02 7.62 -23.40
C LEU A 13 -0.29 7.01 -22.88
N LEU A 14 -0.37 5.67 -22.83
CA LEU A 14 -1.52 4.95 -22.28
C LEU A 14 -1.66 5.14 -20.77
N ALA A 15 -0.57 5.25 -20.02
CA ALA A 15 -0.64 5.51 -18.58
C ALA A 15 -1.12 6.94 -18.27
N ARG A 16 -0.75 7.92 -19.10
CA ARG A 16 -1.23 9.31 -18.98
C ARG A 16 -2.67 9.48 -19.45
N GLU A 17 -3.04 8.82 -20.53
CA GLU A 17 -4.37 8.93 -21.16
C GLU A 17 -4.95 7.54 -21.47
N PRO A 18 -5.46 6.78 -20.47
CA PRO A 18 -5.88 5.38 -20.65
C PRO A 18 -6.99 5.14 -21.68
N ARG A 19 -7.73 6.18 -22.06
CA ARG A 19 -8.83 6.14 -23.03
C ARG A 19 -8.43 6.60 -24.44
N ILE A 20 -7.13 6.86 -24.69
CA ILE A 20 -6.66 7.32 -26.02
C ILE A 20 -6.87 6.24 -27.09
N GLY A 21 -7.56 6.59 -28.17
CA GLY A 21 -7.76 5.69 -29.31
C GLY A 21 -6.46 5.45 -30.09
N VAL A 22 -6.29 4.25 -30.66
CA VAL A 22 -5.07 3.85 -31.39
C VAL A 22 -4.73 4.81 -32.55
N LEU A 23 -5.73 5.42 -33.20
CA LEU A 23 -5.52 6.45 -34.22
C LEU A 23 -4.78 7.66 -33.64
N GLU A 24 -5.27 8.24 -32.55
CA GLU A 24 -4.68 9.41 -31.91
C GLU A 24 -3.32 9.07 -31.27
N ALA A 25 -3.19 7.89 -30.67
CA ALA A 25 -1.90 7.38 -30.20
C ALA A 25 -0.88 7.30 -31.35
N SER A 26 -1.26 6.78 -32.52
CA SER A 26 -0.37 6.70 -33.68
C SER A 26 0.07 8.10 -34.18
N ARG A 27 -0.86 9.07 -34.21
CA ARG A 27 -0.58 10.47 -34.56
C ARG A 27 0.44 11.11 -33.62
N ARG A 28 0.26 10.95 -32.30
CA ARG A 28 1.17 11.52 -31.29
C ARG A 28 2.53 10.82 -31.20
N LEU A 29 2.58 9.52 -31.53
CA LEU A 29 3.83 8.76 -31.55
C LEU A 29 4.66 8.99 -32.82
N GLY A 30 4.04 9.48 -33.91
CA GLY A 30 4.68 9.71 -35.21
C GLY A 30 4.82 8.44 -36.03
N VAL A 31 3.86 7.52 -35.93
CA VAL A 31 3.90 6.20 -36.60
C VAL A 31 2.59 5.90 -37.32
N ALA A 32 2.62 5.01 -38.30
CA ALA A 32 1.41 4.53 -38.96
C ALA A 32 0.46 3.84 -37.96
N ARG A 33 -0.85 3.98 -38.17
CA ARG A 33 -1.89 3.34 -37.33
C ARG A 33 -1.71 1.84 -37.18
N GLY A 34 -1.35 1.14 -38.26
CA GLY A 34 -1.06 -0.30 -38.25
C GLY A 34 0.12 -0.64 -37.34
N THR A 35 1.17 0.19 -37.31
CA THR A 35 2.31 0.04 -36.41
C THR A 35 1.89 0.18 -34.95
N ALA A 36 1.13 1.23 -34.60
CA ALA A 36 0.64 1.42 -33.23
C ALA A 36 -0.29 0.27 -32.78
N GLN A 37 -1.17 -0.21 -33.67
CA GLN A 37 -2.04 -1.36 -33.41
C GLN A 37 -1.22 -2.63 -33.14
N ALA A 38 -0.28 -2.98 -34.02
CA ALA A 38 0.56 -4.16 -33.87
C ALA A 38 1.41 -4.13 -32.60
N ARG A 39 1.89 -2.93 -32.22
CA ARG A 39 2.62 -2.69 -30.96
C ARG A 39 1.75 -2.92 -29.74
N LEU A 40 0.54 -2.38 -29.73
CA LEU A 40 -0.42 -2.57 -28.64
C LEU A 40 -0.80 -4.05 -28.46
N GLU A 41 -1.14 -4.75 -29.54
CA GLU A 41 -1.48 -6.18 -29.47
C GLU A 41 -0.28 -7.04 -29.04
N LYS A 42 0.93 -6.75 -29.53
CA LYS A 42 2.18 -7.38 -29.06
C LYS A 42 2.38 -7.20 -27.55
N LEU A 43 2.12 -6.01 -27.00
CA LEU A 43 2.28 -5.73 -25.57
C LEU A 43 1.21 -6.42 -24.70
N ARG A 44 -0.03 -6.51 -25.21
CA ARG A 44 -1.13 -7.24 -24.56
C ARG A 44 -0.90 -8.76 -24.58
N ALA A 45 -0.59 -9.33 -25.74
CA ALA A 45 -0.34 -10.76 -25.91
C ALA A 45 0.86 -11.28 -25.09
N ARG A 46 1.83 -10.40 -24.80
CA ARG A 46 2.99 -10.70 -23.94
C ARG A 46 2.75 -10.43 -22.44
N GLY A 47 1.54 -9.98 -22.06
CA GLY A 47 1.21 -9.65 -20.67
C GLY A 47 1.95 -8.42 -20.11
N VAL A 48 2.57 -7.58 -20.96
CA VAL A 48 3.21 -6.32 -20.52
C VAL A 48 2.14 -5.30 -20.15
N ILE A 49 1.08 -5.20 -20.95
CA ILE A 49 -0.14 -4.47 -20.62
C ILE A 49 -1.19 -5.48 -20.21
N ARG A 50 -1.53 -5.51 -18.91
CA ARG A 50 -2.50 -6.44 -18.32
C ARG A 50 -3.92 -5.87 -18.18
N GLY A 51 -4.10 -4.56 -18.34
CA GLY A 51 -5.39 -3.89 -18.25
C GLY A 51 -5.31 -2.37 -18.46
N PHE A 52 -6.46 -1.73 -18.43
CA PHE A 52 -6.65 -0.27 -18.59
C PHE A 52 -7.57 0.32 -17.51
N GLY A 53 -7.63 -0.33 -16.35
CA GLY A 53 -8.45 0.10 -15.21
C GLY A 53 -7.92 1.41 -14.60
N PRO A 54 -8.77 2.15 -13.85
CA PRO A 54 -8.31 3.28 -13.07
C PRO A 54 -7.35 2.82 -11.97
N GLU A 55 -6.38 3.67 -11.63
CA GLU A 55 -5.65 3.55 -10.36
C GLU A 55 -6.58 4.02 -9.24
N ILE A 56 -6.72 3.21 -8.18
CA ILE A 56 -7.60 3.47 -7.05
C ILE A 56 -6.75 3.50 -5.78
N ASP A 57 -6.84 4.60 -5.04
CA ASP A 57 -6.25 4.74 -3.71
C ASP A 57 -7.18 4.12 -2.65
N PRO A 58 -6.75 3.07 -1.90
CA PRO A 58 -7.54 2.51 -0.81
C PRO A 58 -7.94 3.52 0.26
N ALA A 59 -7.08 4.50 0.57
CA ALA A 59 -7.37 5.52 1.57
C ALA A 59 -8.55 6.40 1.14
N ALA A 60 -8.57 6.83 -0.13
CA ALA A 60 -9.65 7.62 -0.72
C ALA A 60 -11.01 6.91 -0.76
N ILE A 61 -11.06 5.57 -0.65
CA ILE A 61 -12.30 4.77 -0.54
C ILE A 61 -12.57 4.25 0.89
N GLY A 62 -11.89 4.82 1.89
CA GLY A 62 -12.16 4.57 3.31
C GLY A 62 -11.40 3.40 3.94
N PHE A 63 -10.26 3.01 3.38
CA PHE A 63 -9.31 2.04 3.96
C PHE A 63 -7.91 2.69 4.12
N PRO A 64 -7.74 3.64 5.07
CA PRO A 64 -6.50 4.41 5.23
C PRO A 64 -5.35 3.62 5.86
N VAL A 65 -5.63 2.55 6.60
CA VAL A 65 -4.59 1.73 7.24
C VAL A 65 -4.05 0.74 6.22
N THR A 66 -2.73 0.69 6.04
CA THR A 66 -2.05 -0.37 5.27
C THR A 66 -1.16 -1.17 6.21
N ALA A 67 -1.21 -2.50 6.11
CA ALA A 67 -0.36 -3.40 6.90
C ALA A 67 0.27 -4.47 6.01
N PHE A 68 1.38 -5.02 6.48
CA PHE A 68 2.02 -6.19 5.89
C PHE A 68 2.03 -7.32 6.91
N VAL A 69 1.55 -8.49 6.51
CA VAL A 69 1.50 -9.69 7.35
C VAL A 69 2.36 -10.77 6.73
N THR A 70 3.40 -11.16 7.46
CA THR A 70 4.20 -12.35 7.17
C THR A 70 3.48 -13.56 7.77
N LEU A 71 3.27 -14.61 6.98
CA LEU A 71 2.62 -15.86 7.40
C LEU A 71 3.60 -17.03 7.26
N GLU A 72 3.64 -17.87 8.30
CA GLU A 72 4.31 -19.17 8.32
C GLU A 72 3.24 -20.27 8.21
N ILE A 73 3.41 -21.23 7.31
CA ILE A 73 2.38 -22.21 6.96
C ILE A 73 2.87 -23.66 7.03
N THR A 74 1.97 -24.55 7.40
CA THR A 74 2.18 -26.00 7.30
C THR A 74 2.37 -26.44 5.85
N GLN A 75 3.14 -27.52 5.65
CA GLN A 75 3.40 -28.05 4.32
C GLN A 75 2.10 -28.55 3.64
N GLY A 76 1.94 -28.27 2.35
CA GLY A 76 0.83 -28.75 1.53
C GLY A 76 -0.45 -27.90 1.51
N VAL A 77 -0.64 -26.94 2.43
CA VAL A 77 -1.90 -26.16 2.50
C VAL A 77 -1.96 -24.94 1.57
N GLY A 78 -0.84 -24.59 0.92
CA GLY A 78 -0.66 -23.30 0.26
C GLY A 78 -1.68 -22.95 -0.84
N GLU A 79 -2.22 -23.92 -1.59
CA GLU A 79 -3.26 -23.64 -2.60
C GLU A 79 -4.62 -23.35 -1.95
N GLN A 80 -4.98 -24.10 -0.91
CA GLN A 80 -6.23 -23.90 -0.17
C GLN A 80 -6.20 -22.54 0.56
N LEU A 81 -5.04 -22.17 1.13
CA LEU A 81 -4.83 -20.85 1.71
C LEU A 81 -4.93 -19.74 0.64
N ARG A 82 -4.36 -19.92 -0.56
CA ARG A 82 -4.53 -18.95 -1.66
C ARG A 82 -5.99 -18.77 -2.05
N VAL A 83 -6.80 -19.83 -2.03
CA VAL A 83 -8.25 -19.75 -2.28
C VAL A 83 -8.99 -19.05 -1.14
N HIS A 84 -8.58 -19.25 0.12
CA HIS A 84 -9.10 -18.53 1.28
C HIS A 84 -8.80 -17.04 1.21
N LEU A 85 -7.52 -16.66 1.09
CA LEU A 85 -7.09 -15.25 1.10
C LEU A 85 -7.66 -14.44 -0.08
N ARG A 86 -7.92 -15.06 -1.24
CA ARG A 86 -8.61 -14.42 -2.38
C ARG A 86 -10.07 -14.05 -2.10
N ARG A 87 -10.67 -14.53 -1.01
CA ARG A 87 -12.05 -14.19 -0.60
C ARG A 87 -12.12 -13.00 0.35
N VAL A 88 -11.00 -12.64 0.99
CA VAL A 88 -10.88 -11.50 1.92
C VAL A 88 -10.58 -10.26 1.08
N PRO A 89 -11.53 -9.31 0.88
CA PRO A 89 -11.32 -8.19 -0.04
C PRO A 89 -10.18 -7.24 0.35
N GLU A 90 -9.84 -7.20 1.64
CA GLU A 90 -8.75 -6.43 2.23
C GLU A 90 -7.36 -6.99 1.89
N VAL A 91 -7.26 -8.24 1.42
CA VAL A 91 -6.02 -8.82 0.89
C VAL A 91 -5.76 -8.29 -0.53
N LEU A 92 -4.89 -7.30 -0.64
CA LEU A 92 -4.58 -6.67 -1.93
C LEU A 92 -3.47 -7.40 -2.70
N GLU A 93 -2.47 -7.95 -2.00
CA GLU A 93 -1.37 -8.70 -2.60
C GLU A 93 -0.92 -9.85 -1.70
N LEU A 94 -0.41 -10.91 -2.32
CA LEU A 94 0.21 -12.04 -1.64
C LEU A 94 1.43 -12.49 -2.44
N HIS A 95 2.58 -12.52 -1.78
CA HIS A 95 3.87 -12.91 -2.34
C HIS A 95 4.39 -14.14 -1.60
N THR A 96 4.90 -15.15 -2.33
CA THR A 96 5.74 -16.18 -1.69
C THR A 96 7.15 -15.64 -1.55
N ILE A 97 7.70 -15.72 -0.34
CA ILE A 97 8.97 -15.13 0.04
C ILE A 97 9.91 -16.18 0.62
N THR A 98 11.19 -15.81 0.74
CA THR A 98 12.21 -16.56 1.48
C THR A 98 12.54 -15.82 2.76
N GLY A 99 12.70 -16.50 3.89
CA GLY A 99 13.17 -15.90 5.14
C GLY A 99 12.42 -16.43 6.36
N GLN A 100 11.99 -15.51 7.23
CA GLN A 100 11.30 -15.80 8.51
C GLN A 100 9.81 -16.19 8.35
N GLY A 101 9.38 -16.55 7.15
CA GLY A 101 8.02 -16.96 6.82
C GLY A 101 7.90 -17.29 5.33
N ASP A 102 6.80 -17.92 4.95
CA ASP A 102 6.57 -18.44 3.60
C ASP A 102 5.87 -17.43 2.68
N LEU A 103 4.99 -16.60 3.26
CA LEU A 103 4.16 -15.65 2.52
C LEU A 103 4.23 -14.25 3.14
N LEU A 104 4.20 -13.24 2.28
CA LEU A 104 4.03 -11.82 2.65
C LEU A 104 2.76 -11.28 2.01
N CYS A 105 1.82 -10.84 2.84
CA CYS A 105 0.52 -10.33 2.44
C CYS A 105 0.45 -8.81 2.65
N ARG A 106 -0.09 -8.05 1.68
CA ARG A 106 -0.42 -6.63 1.84
C ARG A 106 -1.91 -6.48 2.12
N LEU A 107 -2.23 -5.99 3.31
CA LEU A 107 -3.59 -5.74 3.80
C LEU A 107 -3.92 -4.25 3.80
N VAL A 108 -5.21 -3.93 3.71
CA VAL A 108 -5.75 -2.60 4.04
C VAL A 108 -6.93 -2.70 5.01
N ALA A 109 -7.14 -1.68 5.83
CA ALA A 109 -8.22 -1.65 6.82
C ALA A 109 -8.76 -0.23 7.04
N ARG A 110 -9.96 -0.13 7.62
CA ARG A 110 -10.64 1.13 7.93
C ARG A 110 -10.06 1.83 9.16
N SER A 111 -9.56 1.06 10.11
CA SER A 111 -8.96 1.49 11.38
C SER A 111 -8.03 0.39 11.92
N ASN A 112 -7.34 0.63 13.04
CA ASN A 112 -6.54 -0.41 13.70
C ASN A 112 -7.42 -1.53 14.32
N GLU A 113 -8.65 -1.21 14.70
CA GLU A 113 -9.63 -2.19 15.19
C GLU A 113 -10.13 -3.07 14.05
N ASP A 114 -10.47 -2.47 12.90
CA ASP A 114 -10.85 -3.20 11.69
C ASP A 114 -9.66 -4.03 11.15
N LEU A 115 -8.42 -3.56 11.31
CA LEU A 115 -7.24 -4.34 10.97
C LEU A 115 -7.15 -5.64 11.80
N GLN A 116 -7.50 -5.62 13.08
CA GLN A 116 -7.54 -6.84 13.90
C GLN A 116 -8.55 -7.85 13.33
N ARG A 117 -9.77 -7.40 12.98
CA ARG A 117 -10.77 -8.26 12.31
C ARG A 117 -10.22 -8.88 11.03
N VAL A 118 -9.55 -8.10 10.17
CA VAL A 118 -8.96 -8.61 8.92
C VAL A 118 -7.85 -9.63 9.21
N ILE A 119 -7.00 -9.38 10.22
CA ILE A 119 -5.98 -10.34 10.65
C ILE A 119 -6.63 -11.64 11.13
N ASP A 120 -7.66 -11.57 11.97
CA ASP A 120 -8.38 -12.74 12.47
C ASP A 120 -9.01 -13.55 11.32
N GLU A 121 -9.60 -12.87 10.33
CA GLU A 121 -10.14 -13.49 9.11
C GLU A 121 -9.06 -14.16 8.25
N VAL A 122 -7.85 -13.58 8.19
CA VAL A 122 -6.68 -14.17 7.52
C VAL A 122 -6.15 -15.39 8.29
N VAL A 123 -5.93 -15.28 9.60
CA VAL A 123 -5.23 -16.32 10.40
C VAL A 123 -6.13 -17.45 10.87
N CYS A 124 -7.46 -17.32 10.78
CA CYS A 124 -8.38 -18.43 11.11
C CYS A 124 -8.27 -19.65 10.17
N PHE A 125 -7.54 -19.54 9.05
CA PHE A 125 -7.33 -20.64 8.12
C PHE A 125 -6.50 -21.78 8.74
N PRO A 126 -7.03 -23.02 8.83
CA PRO A 126 -6.29 -24.16 9.38
C PRO A 126 -5.03 -24.47 8.58
N GLY A 127 -3.87 -24.25 9.21
CA GLY A 127 -2.56 -24.47 8.61
C GLY A 127 -1.66 -23.25 8.55
N ILE A 128 -2.14 -22.05 8.93
CA ILE A 128 -1.26 -20.96 9.38
C ILE A 128 -0.76 -21.31 10.79
N VAL A 129 0.56 -21.29 10.99
CA VAL A 129 1.21 -21.63 12.26
C VAL A 129 1.62 -20.38 13.03
N ARG A 130 2.03 -19.34 12.30
CA ARG A 130 2.48 -18.06 12.86
C ARG A 130 2.14 -16.92 11.91
N SER A 131 1.85 -15.77 12.48
CA SER A 131 1.70 -14.49 11.77
C SER A 131 2.54 -13.42 12.45
N SER A 132 3.09 -12.49 11.67
CA SER A 132 3.74 -11.27 12.16
C SER A 132 3.27 -10.08 11.34
N THR A 133 2.74 -9.06 12.00
CA THR A 133 2.13 -7.89 11.35
C THR A 133 2.98 -6.64 11.60
N VAL A 134 3.22 -5.85 10.55
CA VAL A 134 3.76 -4.49 10.63
C VAL A 134 2.83 -3.51 9.94
N ILE A 135 2.62 -2.32 10.52
CA ILE A 135 1.75 -1.27 9.97
C ILE A 135 2.61 -0.26 9.21
N ALA A 136 2.19 0.10 8.00
CA ALA A 136 2.85 1.13 7.21
C ALA A 136 2.41 2.52 7.67
N LEU A 137 3.33 3.28 8.28
CA LEU A 137 3.04 4.64 8.79
C LEU A 137 2.95 5.69 7.68
N SER A 138 3.66 5.48 6.56
CA SER A 138 3.58 6.32 5.36
C SER A 138 4.06 5.55 4.14
N ASN A 139 3.69 6.01 2.94
CA ASN A 139 4.15 5.47 1.67
C ASN A 139 4.74 6.60 0.78
N PRO A 140 5.97 7.05 1.06
CA PRO A 140 6.57 8.18 0.34
C PRO A 140 6.95 7.85 -1.12
N VAL A 141 7.01 6.57 -1.48
CA VAL A 141 7.34 6.11 -2.85
C VAL A 141 6.34 5.03 -3.26
N PRO A 142 5.14 5.40 -3.74
CA PRO A 142 4.16 4.43 -4.23
C PRO A 142 4.65 3.68 -5.47
N LEU A 143 3.94 2.60 -5.82
CA LEU A 143 4.24 1.77 -6.99
C LEU A 143 4.28 2.62 -8.26
N ARG A 144 5.47 2.72 -8.89
CA ARG A 144 5.71 3.57 -10.06
C ARG A 144 6.39 2.79 -11.19
N LEU A 145 5.60 2.30 -12.14
CA LEU A 145 6.09 1.43 -13.21
C LEU A 145 6.72 2.20 -14.39
N ILE A 146 6.28 3.42 -14.69
CA ILE A 146 6.77 4.20 -15.85
C ILE A 146 8.29 4.50 -15.81
N PRO A 147 8.91 4.84 -14.67
CA PRO A 147 10.38 4.96 -14.58
C PRO A 147 11.11 3.66 -14.97
N LEU A 148 10.58 2.50 -14.55
CA LEU A 148 11.16 1.19 -14.89
C LEU A 148 10.98 0.84 -16.37
N VAL A 149 9.82 1.16 -16.97
CA VAL A 149 9.56 1.02 -18.42
C VAL A 149 10.57 1.83 -19.25
N ARG A 150 10.83 3.08 -18.86
CA ARG A 150 11.85 3.93 -19.53
C ARG A 150 13.25 3.32 -19.42
N HIS A 151 13.63 2.82 -18.24
CA HIS A 151 14.93 2.20 -18.02
C HIS A 151 15.12 0.92 -18.86
N ALA A 152 14.12 0.03 -18.90
CA ALA A 152 14.17 -1.20 -19.69
C ALA A 152 14.27 -0.95 -21.21
N ALA A 153 13.65 0.13 -21.71
CA ALA A 153 13.81 0.53 -23.11
C ALA A 153 15.19 1.14 -23.42
N ALA A 154 15.77 1.92 -22.51
CA ALA A 154 17.11 2.47 -22.66
C ALA A 154 18.18 1.37 -22.79
N GLY A 155 18.12 0.35 -21.93
CA GLY A 155 19.01 -0.83 -22.00
C GLY A 155 18.81 -1.69 -23.26
N SER A 156 17.76 -1.45 -24.04
CA SER A 156 17.47 -2.15 -25.29
C SER A 156 18.00 -1.42 -26.52
N ALA A 157 18.39 -0.15 -26.39
CA ALA A 157 18.99 0.67 -27.45
C ALA A 157 20.53 0.55 -27.49
N GLY A 158 21.15 0.08 -26.41
CA GLY A 158 22.59 -0.16 -26.31
C GLY A 158 22.91 -1.64 -26.23
N GLY A 159 23.30 -2.26 -27.35
CA GLY A 159 24.04 -3.51 -27.30
C GLY A 159 25.39 -3.27 -26.61
N LEU A 160 25.67 -4.00 -25.53
CA LEU A 160 26.86 -3.80 -24.69
C LEU A 160 28.18 -4.10 -25.43
N PRO A 161 29.14 -3.17 -25.45
CA PRO A 161 30.54 -3.49 -25.25
C PRO A 161 30.87 -3.40 -23.75
N GLY A 162 31.44 -4.47 -23.18
CA GLY A 162 31.95 -4.47 -21.81
C GLY A 162 31.14 -5.34 -20.84
N ALA A 163 31.60 -6.57 -20.63
CA ALA A 163 31.24 -7.34 -19.45
C ALA A 163 31.98 -6.78 -18.23
N VAL A 164 31.24 -6.37 -17.20
CA VAL A 164 31.81 -6.19 -15.85
C VAL A 164 31.71 -7.54 -15.15
N GLY A 165 32.86 -8.12 -14.78
CA GLY A 165 32.93 -9.43 -14.15
C GLY A 165 32.35 -9.45 -12.72
N PRO A 166 32.02 -10.64 -12.19
CA PRO A 166 31.46 -10.76 -10.84
C PRO A 166 32.55 -10.55 -9.79
N GLY A 167 32.43 -9.48 -9.01
CA GLY A 167 33.31 -9.19 -7.88
C GLY A 167 32.59 -8.42 -6.79
N GLY A 168 32.49 -9.01 -5.59
CA GLY A 168 31.99 -8.34 -4.39
C GLY A 168 30.53 -8.63 -4.02
N VAL A 169 30.22 -9.87 -3.61
CA VAL A 169 29.07 -10.10 -2.72
C VAL A 169 29.46 -9.62 -1.33
N GLY A 170 29.02 -8.41 -0.97
CA GLY A 170 29.12 -7.93 0.41
C GLY A 170 28.20 -8.75 1.31
N VAL A 171 28.78 -9.60 2.17
CA VAL A 171 28.04 -10.31 3.20
C VAL A 171 27.53 -9.29 4.20
N VAL A 172 26.22 -9.05 4.22
CA VAL A 172 25.57 -8.25 5.27
C VAL A 172 25.48 -9.15 6.51
N GLY A 173 26.34 -8.87 7.50
CA GLY A 173 26.30 -9.53 8.81
C GLY A 173 25.00 -9.21 9.55
N PRO A 174 24.64 -10.01 10.57
CA PRO A 174 23.41 -9.78 11.34
C PRO A 174 23.45 -8.42 12.05
N LEU A 175 22.27 -7.78 12.14
CA LEU A 175 22.08 -6.53 12.86
C LEU A 175 22.44 -6.74 14.34
N GLY A 176 23.43 -5.98 14.83
CA GLY A 176 23.79 -5.99 16.23
C GLY A 176 22.69 -5.37 17.11
N GLU A 177 22.49 -5.95 18.28
CA GLU A 177 21.60 -5.42 19.32
C GLU A 177 22.02 -4.00 19.73
N VAL A 178 21.06 -3.08 19.83
CA VAL A 178 21.28 -1.76 20.41
C VAL A 178 20.94 -1.80 21.89
N ASP A 179 21.98 -1.83 22.71
CA ASP A 179 21.87 -1.86 24.17
C ASP A 179 21.41 -0.50 24.72
N ALA A 180 20.51 -0.52 25.71
CA ALA A 180 19.85 0.66 26.25
C ALA A 180 20.64 1.22 27.44
N GLY A 181 21.76 1.89 27.15
CA GLY A 181 22.62 2.54 28.15
C GLY A 181 21.95 3.73 28.83
N VAL A 182 21.65 3.59 30.13
CA VAL A 182 21.22 4.68 31.02
C VAL A 182 22.39 5.64 31.29
N GLY A 183 22.13 6.95 31.29
CA GLY A 183 23.08 7.99 31.67
C GLY A 183 22.42 9.14 32.43
N GLU A 184 22.81 9.34 33.69
CA GLU A 184 22.26 10.36 34.59
C GLU A 184 22.99 11.72 34.51
N GLY A 185 22.26 12.80 34.81
CA GLY A 185 22.80 13.96 35.56
C GLY A 185 23.37 15.16 34.77
N GLY A 186 22.74 16.34 34.91
CA GLY A 186 23.32 17.64 34.54
C GLY A 186 22.33 18.80 34.40
N ALA A 187 22.34 19.77 35.33
CA ALA A 187 21.44 20.95 35.37
C ALA A 187 22.22 22.21 35.88
N VAL A 188 21.69 23.44 36.00
CA VAL A 188 20.33 24.00 36.11
C VAL A 188 20.34 25.46 35.56
N ALA A 189 19.30 25.96 34.87
CA ALA A 189 18.94 27.41 34.88
C ALA A 189 17.60 27.77 34.19
N GLY A 190 16.63 28.30 34.95
CA GLY A 190 15.62 29.29 34.49
C GLY A 190 16.19 30.72 34.61
N PRO A 191 15.40 31.82 34.56
CA PRO A 191 13.98 31.98 34.95
C PRO A 191 13.12 32.60 33.80
N ALA A 192 11.90 33.15 33.95
CA ALA A 192 11.15 33.63 35.11
C ALA A 192 9.61 33.57 34.93
N GLU A 193 8.91 33.64 36.05
CA GLU A 193 7.45 33.73 36.19
C GLU A 193 6.92 35.16 35.95
N ALA A 194 5.62 35.27 35.66
CA ALA A 194 4.81 36.46 35.92
C ALA A 194 3.38 36.05 36.30
N GLU A 195 2.86 36.66 37.36
CA GLU A 195 1.64 36.28 38.09
C GLU A 195 0.31 36.50 37.37
N GLU A 196 -0.68 35.72 37.83
CA GLU A 196 -2.14 35.89 37.66
C GLU A 196 -2.65 37.11 38.48
N PRO A 197 -3.89 37.62 38.33
CA PRO A 197 -5.00 36.96 39.06
C PRO A 197 -6.44 37.09 38.50
N ASP A 198 -7.23 36.05 38.76
CA ASP A 198 -8.58 36.03 39.36
C ASP A 198 -9.71 36.94 38.83
N GLN A 199 -10.85 36.31 38.49
CA GLN A 199 -12.15 36.77 39.00
C GLN A 199 -13.22 35.67 39.03
N VAL A 200 -13.65 35.34 40.26
CA VAL A 200 -14.79 34.47 40.59
C VAL A 200 -16.15 35.18 40.40
N GLY A 201 -17.17 34.44 39.96
CA GLY A 201 -18.60 34.79 40.10
C GLY A 201 -19.50 34.01 39.12
N GLU A 202 -20.74 33.62 39.44
CA GLU A 202 -21.46 33.53 40.73
C GLU A 202 -22.56 32.45 40.59
N VAL A 203 -23.12 31.96 41.70
CA VAL A 203 -24.12 30.88 41.78
C VAL A 203 -25.53 31.35 41.39
N ALA A 204 -26.27 30.56 40.61
CA ALA A 204 -27.74 30.66 40.53
C ALA A 204 -28.45 29.35 40.13
N GLU A 205 -28.92 28.59 41.13
CA GLU A 205 -30.16 27.81 41.07
C GLU A 205 -31.24 28.62 41.82
N PRO A 206 -32.56 28.59 41.44
CA PRO A 206 -33.37 27.40 41.72
C PRO A 206 -34.54 27.08 40.76
N GLY A 207 -34.75 25.77 40.57
CA GLY A 207 -36.02 25.02 40.60
C GLY A 207 -37.34 25.56 40.00
N GLN A 208 -38.05 24.66 39.30
CA GLN A 208 -39.29 24.07 39.86
C GLN A 208 -39.74 22.80 39.13
N VAL A 209 -40.34 21.88 39.89
CA VAL A 209 -40.88 20.60 39.41
C VAL A 209 -42.35 20.77 39.02
N GLY A 210 -42.70 20.44 37.76
CA GLY A 210 -44.08 20.36 37.28
C GLY A 210 -44.38 18.99 36.67
N GLN A 211 -45.21 18.19 37.35
CA GLN A 211 -45.65 16.88 36.85
C GLN A 211 -46.91 16.98 35.96
N ALA A 212 -47.21 15.85 35.30
CA ALA A 212 -48.49 15.43 34.72
C ALA A 212 -48.86 15.96 33.32
N GLY A 213 -49.19 15.04 32.40
CA GLY A 213 -49.68 15.42 31.07
C GLY A 213 -49.54 14.42 29.90
N ARG A 214 -49.66 13.09 30.10
CA ARG A 214 -50.05 12.19 28.99
C ARG A 214 -51.58 12.03 29.03
N PRO A 215 -52.28 12.10 27.88
CA PRO A 215 -52.74 10.83 27.30
C PRO A 215 -52.80 10.75 25.75
N GLN A 216 -52.41 9.56 25.28
CA GLN A 216 -53.02 8.73 24.22
C GLN A 216 -53.20 9.22 22.76
N ARG A 217 -52.73 8.36 21.84
CA ARG A 217 -53.15 8.29 20.42
C ARG A 217 -54.62 7.84 20.30
N PRO A 218 -55.36 8.27 19.26
CA PRO A 218 -56.46 7.49 18.72
C PRO A 218 -55.95 6.38 17.78
N LEU A 219 -56.63 5.23 17.78
CA LEU A 219 -56.51 4.17 16.77
C LEU A 219 -57.51 4.44 15.63
N ARG A 220 -57.02 4.65 14.41
CA ARG A 220 -57.53 4.05 13.17
C ARG A 220 -56.62 4.38 11.98
#